data_AF-A0AAE9MLN0-F1
#
_entry.id   AF-A0AAE9MLN0-F1
#
_cell.length_a   1.000
_cell.length_b   1.000
_cell.length_c   1.000
_cell.angle_alpha   90.00
_cell.angle_beta   90.00
_cell.angle_gamma   90.00
#
_symmetry.space_group_name_H-M   'P 1'
#
loop_
_entity.id
_entity.type
_entity.pdbx_description
1 polymer ?
#
loop_
_entity_poly.entity_id
_entity_poly.type
_entity_poly.pdbx_seq_one_letter_code
_entity_poly.pdbx_strand_id
1 'polypeptide(L)'
;MVSIEKVKKYSIEELIEYIYNNKISKDTFINAYDKSSLTIKEAESLLYNIDVSYKRINESLELELKLFYVLVPFGVINIFLHSHNSDIKRFETFKFKRKIRQYYLYSSVGSIAYIIGGILIGIFS
;
A
#
# COMPACT_ATOMS: atom_id res chain seq x y z
N MET A 1 -20.97 8.92 9.99
CA MET A 1 -20.93 10.25 9.34
C MET A 1 -19.52 10.80 9.51
N VAL A 2 -18.87 11.26 8.43
CA VAL A 2 -17.49 11.78 8.49
C VAL A 2 -17.51 13.18 9.08
N SER A 3 -16.69 13.45 10.10
CA SER A 3 -16.55 14.78 10.71
C SER A 3 -15.38 15.53 10.11
N ILE A 4 -15.65 16.53 9.26
CA ILE A 4 -14.62 17.33 8.59
C ILE A 4 -13.73 18.08 9.59
N GLU A 5 -14.30 18.56 10.70
CA GLU A 5 -13.56 19.23 11.78
C GLU A 5 -12.50 18.34 12.45
N LYS A 6 -12.76 17.03 12.50
CA LYS A 6 -11.79 16.05 13.00
C LYS A 6 -10.75 15.72 11.93
N VAL A 7 -11.23 15.46 10.72
CA VAL A 7 -10.41 15.01 9.58
C VAL A 7 -9.39 16.06 9.16
N LYS A 8 -9.73 17.35 9.18
CA LYS A 8 -8.80 18.43 8.78
C LYS A 8 -7.56 18.54 9.67
N LYS A 9 -7.57 17.93 10.85
CA LYS A 9 -6.45 17.91 11.79
C LYS A 9 -5.54 16.69 11.61
N TYR A 10 -5.95 15.72 10.80
CA TYR A 10 -5.18 14.51 10.57
C TYR A 10 -3.98 14.77 9.65
N SER A 11 -2.86 14.17 10.02
CA SER A 11 -1.77 13.87 9.09
C SER A 11 -2.25 12.96 7.96
N ILE A 12 -1.48 12.86 6.88
CA ILE A 12 -1.80 11.99 5.74
C ILE A 12 -1.90 10.52 6.20
N GLU A 13 -1.02 10.12 7.11
CA GLU A 13 -0.95 8.78 7.68
C GLU A 13 -2.19 8.46 8.52
N GLU A 14 -2.61 9.36 9.40
CA GLU A 14 -3.86 9.23 10.18
C GLU A 14 -5.10 9.22 9.27
N LEU A 15 -5.07 10.01 8.20
CA LEU A 15 -6.14 10.05 7.20
C LEU A 15 -6.25 8.71 6.45
N ILE A 16 -5.11 8.12 6.05
CA ILE A 16 -5.06 6.80 5.42
C ILE A 16 -5.64 5.74 6.36
N GLU A 17 -5.22 5.75 7.63
CA GLU A 17 -5.73 4.82 8.62
C GLU A 17 -7.24 4.97 8.82
N TYR A 18 -7.72 6.21 8.92
CA TYR A 18 -9.13 6.51 9.08
C TYR A 18 -9.97 6.05 7.87
N ILE A 19 -9.55 6.38 6.65
CA ILE A 19 -10.19 5.94 5.39
C ILE A 19 -10.26 4.42 5.34
N TYR A 20 -9.13 3.76 5.61
CA TYR A 20 -9.00 2.33 5.47
C TYR A 20 -9.85 1.57 6.49
N ASN A 21 -9.74 1.90 7.78
CA ASN A 21 -10.43 1.19 8.86
C ASN A 21 -11.95 1.33 8.74
N ASN A 22 -12.41 2.50 8.31
CA ASN A 22 -13.85 2.80 8.19
C ASN A 22 -14.40 2.54 6.78
N LYS A 23 -13.58 2.06 5.84
CA LYS A 23 -13.95 1.80 4.43
C LYS A 23 -14.68 2.98 3.79
N ILE A 24 -14.20 4.19 4.03
CA ILE A 24 -14.83 5.42 3.54
C ILE A 24 -14.52 5.58 2.05
N SER A 25 -15.50 5.97 1.24
CA SER A 25 -15.30 6.30 -0.19
C SER A 25 -14.91 7.77 -0.38
N LYS A 26 -14.26 8.09 -1.51
CA LYS A 26 -13.90 9.48 -1.83
C LYS A 26 -15.15 10.36 -1.90
N ASP A 27 -16.24 9.86 -2.47
CA ASP A 27 -17.54 10.57 -2.54
C ASP A 27 -18.11 10.92 -1.17
N THR A 28 -17.88 10.06 -0.17
CA THR A 28 -18.31 10.33 1.21
C THR A 28 -17.61 11.56 1.79
N PHE A 29 -16.34 11.78 1.43
CA PHE A 29 -15.63 13.01 1.81
C PHE A 29 -16.14 14.23 1.05
N ILE A 30 -16.42 14.11 -0.25
CA ILE A 30 -16.97 15.21 -1.06
C ILE A 30 -18.32 15.65 -0.48
N ASN A 31 -19.21 14.71 -0.20
CA ASN A 31 -20.51 14.99 0.40
C ASN A 31 -20.43 15.61 1.80
N ALA A 32 -19.40 15.26 2.59
CA ALA A 32 -19.17 15.85 3.91
C ALA A 32 -18.52 17.23 3.81
N TYR A 33 -17.67 17.42 2.79
CA TYR A 33 -17.02 18.68 2.45
C TYR A 33 -18.04 19.73 2.00
N ASP A 34 -18.99 19.38 1.12
CA ASP A 34 -20.04 20.30 0.63
C ASP A 34 -20.94 20.85 1.75
N LYS A 35 -21.01 20.13 2.87
CA LYS A 35 -21.79 20.49 4.06
C LYS A 35 -20.97 21.21 5.14
N SER A 36 -19.68 21.45 4.88
CA SER A 36 -18.77 22.05 5.85
C SER A 36 -18.56 23.55 5.60
N SER A 37 -18.34 24.30 6.67
CA SER A 37 -18.05 25.74 6.61
C SER A 37 -16.53 26.00 6.67
N LEU A 38 -15.79 25.45 5.71
CA LEU A 38 -14.34 25.64 5.62
C LEU A 38 -13.98 26.92 4.86
N THR A 39 -12.85 27.53 5.22
CA THR A 39 -12.23 28.56 4.38
C THR A 39 -11.65 27.92 3.11
N ILE A 40 -11.47 28.72 2.04
CA ILE A 40 -10.89 28.25 0.76
C ILE A 40 -9.54 27.56 0.97
N LYS A 41 -8.68 28.13 1.84
CA LYS A 41 -7.36 27.57 2.13
C LYS A 41 -7.43 26.23 2.87
N GLU A 42 -8.33 26.09 3.84
CA GLU A 42 -8.54 24.83 4.55
C GLU A 42 -9.11 23.75 3.62
N ALA A 43 -10.03 24.15 2.74
CA ALA A 43 -10.64 23.30 1.74
C ALA A 43 -9.60 22.71 0.77
N GLU A 44 -8.74 23.54 0.20
CA GLU A 44 -7.68 23.11 -0.72
C GLU A 44 -6.71 22.13 -0.05
N SER A 45 -6.26 22.46 1.18
CA SER A 45 -5.35 21.60 1.95
C SER A 45 -5.97 20.23 2.25
N LEU A 46 -7.24 20.22 2.67
CA LEU A 46 -7.96 18.99 2.98
C LEU A 46 -8.16 18.12 1.73
N LEU A 47 -8.57 18.72 0.61
CA LEU A 47 -8.74 18.01 -0.66
C LEU A 47 -7.42 17.41 -1.14
N TYR A 48 -6.31 18.17 -1.05
CA TYR A 48 -4.98 17.67 -1.36
C TYR A 48 -4.61 16.46 -0.51
N ASN A 49 -4.77 16.55 0.81
CA ASN A 49 -4.46 15.45 1.73
C ASN A 49 -5.31 14.21 1.44
N ILE A 50 -6.61 14.39 1.20
CA ILE A 50 -7.52 13.31 0.81
C ILE A 50 -7.05 12.65 -0.48
N ASP A 51 -6.71 13.42 -1.50
CA ASP A 51 -6.29 12.89 -2.79
C ASP A 51 -4.98 12.12 -2.70
N VAL A 52 -3.99 12.67 -1.96
CA VAL A 52 -2.73 11.99 -1.68
C VAL A 52 -2.97 10.68 -0.92
N SER A 53 -3.83 10.66 0.09
CA SER A 53 -4.15 9.45 0.84
C SER A 53 -4.82 8.39 -0.05
N TYR A 54 -5.78 8.76 -0.89
CA TYR A 54 -6.40 7.80 -1.83
C TYR A 54 -5.42 7.32 -2.90
N LYS A 55 -4.57 8.19 -3.43
CA LYS A 55 -3.51 7.80 -4.36
C LYS A 55 -2.57 6.79 -3.72
N ARG A 56 -2.12 7.06 -2.49
CA ARG A 56 -1.25 6.18 -1.69
C ARG A 56 -1.90 4.83 -1.39
N ILE A 57 -3.18 4.79 -1.02
CA ILE A 57 -3.93 3.53 -0.79
C ILE A 57 -4.01 2.68 -2.08
N ASN A 58 -4.16 3.34 -3.23
CA ASN A 58 -4.38 2.68 -4.52
C ASN A 58 -3.11 2.42 -5.32
N GLU A 59 -1.94 2.87 -4.87
CA GLU A 59 -0.70 2.70 -5.62
C GLU A 59 -0.22 1.24 -5.62
N SER A 60 0.24 0.75 -6.77
CA SER A 60 0.81 -0.59 -6.89
C SER A 60 2.31 -0.60 -6.53
N LEU A 61 2.86 -1.79 -6.29
CA LEU A 61 4.31 -2.00 -6.31
C LEU A 61 4.88 -1.58 -7.67
N GLU A 62 6.10 -1.05 -7.65
CA GLU A 62 6.89 -0.75 -8.85
C GLU A 62 7.22 -2.05 -9.59
N LEU A 63 7.42 -1.97 -10.91
CA LEU A 63 7.69 -3.13 -11.75
C LEU A 63 8.94 -3.90 -11.29
N GLU A 64 9.99 -3.17 -10.94
CA GLU A 64 11.25 -3.74 -10.46
C GLU A 64 11.04 -4.60 -9.20
N LEU A 65 10.35 -4.06 -8.20
CA LEU A 65 9.96 -4.79 -6.99
C LEU A 65 9.12 -6.04 -7.31
N LYS A 66 8.20 -5.96 -8.27
CA LYS A 66 7.39 -7.13 -8.69
C LYS A 66 8.27 -8.23 -9.28
N LEU A 67 9.14 -7.87 -10.23
CA LEU A 67 10.08 -8.81 -10.86
C LEU A 67 11.01 -9.43 -9.84
N PHE A 68 11.53 -8.60 -8.93
CA PHE A 68 12.40 -9.03 -7.84
C PHE A 68 11.75 -10.16 -7.02
N TYR A 69 10.51 -9.98 -6.56
CA TYR A 69 9.81 -10.99 -5.76
C TYR A 69 9.40 -12.25 -6.53
N VAL A 70 9.27 -12.16 -7.86
CA VAL A 70 9.06 -13.34 -8.71
C VAL A 70 10.34 -14.15 -8.85
N LEU A 71 11.50 -13.49 -8.95
CA LEU A 71 12.79 -14.16 -9.17
C LEU A 71 13.43 -14.64 -7.86
N VAL A 72 13.14 -13.98 -6.74
CA VAL A 72 13.75 -14.26 -5.43
C VAL A 72 12.65 -14.52 -4.39
N PRO A 73 12.37 -15.79 -4.06
CA PRO A 73 11.31 -16.16 -3.11
C PRO A 73 11.68 -15.89 -1.65
N PHE A 74 10.67 -15.87 -0.77
CA PHE A 74 10.74 -15.58 0.68
C PHE A 74 11.93 -16.19 1.45
N GLY A 75 12.44 -17.35 1.03
CA GLY A 75 13.53 -18.08 1.71
C GLY A 75 14.96 -17.69 1.32
N VAL A 76 15.18 -17.05 0.17
CA VAL A 76 16.52 -16.66 -0.34
C VAL A 76 16.91 -15.25 0.15
N ILE A 77 15.98 -14.58 0.84
CA ILE A 77 16.02 -13.16 1.21
C ILE A 77 17.19 -12.78 2.13
N ASN A 78 17.70 -13.71 2.94
CA ASN A 78 18.54 -13.35 4.08
C ASN A 78 19.96 -12.86 3.73
N ILE A 79 20.44 -13.09 2.50
CA ILE A 79 21.81 -12.68 2.10
C ILE A 79 21.81 -11.43 1.20
N PHE A 80 20.78 -11.20 0.39
CA PHE A 80 20.80 -10.14 -0.63
C PHE A 80 20.04 -8.85 -0.27
N LEU A 81 19.05 -8.85 0.64
CA LEU A 81 18.14 -7.69 0.79
C LEU A 81 17.81 -7.27 2.21
N HIS A 82 18.80 -6.63 2.86
CA HIS A 82 18.50 -5.86 4.07
C HIS A 82 17.60 -4.64 3.76
N SER A 83 17.72 -4.05 2.57
CA SER A 83 17.00 -2.82 2.16
C SER A 83 15.53 -3.02 1.80
N HIS A 84 15.11 -4.19 1.30
CA HIS A 84 13.69 -4.43 0.97
C HIS A 84 12.89 -4.98 2.16
N ASN A 85 13.58 -5.52 3.16
CA ASN A 85 12.94 -5.90 4.42
C ASN A 85 12.45 -4.65 5.18
N SER A 86 13.15 -3.52 5.06
CA SER A 86 12.66 -2.23 5.54
C SER A 86 11.44 -1.71 4.78
N ASP A 87 11.31 -2.00 3.49
CA ASP A 87 10.15 -1.57 2.71
C ASP A 87 8.87 -2.31 3.10
N ILE A 88 8.94 -3.61 3.41
CA ILE A 88 7.80 -4.37 3.93
C ILE A 88 7.37 -3.80 5.28
N LYS A 89 8.32 -3.60 6.21
CA LYS A 89 8.01 -2.99 7.51
C LYS A 89 7.40 -1.61 7.34
N ARG A 90 7.89 -0.82 6.39
CA ARG A 90 7.30 0.48 6.02
C ARG A 90 5.87 0.30 5.50
N PHE A 91 5.64 -0.67 4.62
CA PHE A 91 4.31 -0.95 4.06
C PHE A 91 3.31 -1.41 5.11
N GLU A 92 3.74 -2.26 6.04
CA GLU A 92 2.96 -2.72 7.19
C GLU A 92 2.66 -1.58 8.17
N THR A 93 3.67 -0.78 8.50
CA THR A 93 3.56 0.38 9.40
C THR A 93 2.54 1.39 8.87
N PHE A 94 2.60 1.69 7.58
CA PHE A 94 1.67 2.62 6.93
C PHE A 94 0.42 1.94 6.35
N LYS A 95 0.19 0.67 6.67
CA LYS A 95 -0.99 -0.13 6.26
C LYS A 95 -1.28 -0.07 4.75
N PHE A 96 -0.25 -0.08 3.91
CA PHE A 96 -0.36 -0.15 2.44
C PHE A 96 -0.84 -1.54 1.99
N LYS A 97 -2.09 -1.90 2.30
CA LYS A 97 -2.62 -3.26 2.14
C LYS A 97 -2.59 -3.78 0.71
N ARG A 98 -2.71 -2.89 -0.27
CA ARG A 98 -2.52 -3.26 -1.69
C ARG A 98 -1.08 -3.69 -1.96
N LYS A 99 -0.07 -2.94 -1.49
CA LYS A 99 1.35 -3.28 -1.63
C LYS A 99 1.70 -4.54 -0.84
N ILE A 100 1.20 -4.69 0.39
CA ILE A 100 1.37 -5.90 1.21
C ILE A 100 0.79 -7.13 0.50
N ARG A 101 -0.44 -7.05 -0.01
CA ARG A 101 -1.06 -8.18 -0.73
C ARG A 101 -0.32 -8.52 -2.02
N GLN A 102 0.11 -7.51 -2.78
CA GLN A 102 0.91 -7.72 -3.98
C GLN A 102 2.26 -8.37 -3.66
N TYR A 103 2.92 -7.92 -2.60
CA TYR A 103 4.17 -8.51 -2.11
C TYR A 103 4.02 -10.01 -1.84
N TYR A 104 3.03 -10.40 -1.02
CA TYR A 104 2.77 -11.82 -0.73
C TYR A 104 2.41 -12.61 -1.99
N LEU A 105 1.63 -12.04 -2.91
CA LEU A 105 1.26 -12.69 -4.18
C LEU A 105 2.50 -12.99 -5.03
N TYR A 106 3.30 -11.96 -5.33
CA TYR A 106 4.46 -12.10 -6.21
C TYR A 106 5.50 -13.05 -5.62
N SER A 107 5.73 -12.97 -4.31
CA SER A 107 6.70 -13.85 -3.67
C SER A 107 6.20 -15.30 -3.54
N SER A 108 4.89 -15.52 -3.41
CA SER A 108 4.30 -16.88 -3.52
C SER A 108 4.49 -17.46 -4.93
N VAL A 109 4.23 -16.66 -5.97
CA VAL A 109 4.47 -17.06 -7.37
C VAL A 109 5.95 -17.39 -7.59
N GLY A 110 6.86 -16.56 -7.09
CA GLY A 110 8.30 -16.82 -7.17
C GLY A 110 8.71 -18.11 -6.46
N SER A 111 8.10 -18.39 -5.29
CA SER A 111 8.38 -19.60 -4.51
C SER A 111 7.97 -20.86 -5.28
N ILE A 112 6.78 -20.83 -5.91
CA ILE A 112 6.29 -21.93 -6.75
C ILE A 112 7.20 -22.12 -7.97
N ALA A 113 7.57 -21.04 -8.66
CA ALA A 113 8.45 -21.09 -9.83
C ALA A 113 9.83 -21.69 -9.47
N TYR A 114 10.39 -21.31 -8.32
CA TYR A 114 11.66 -21.83 -7.84
C TYR A 114 11.60 -23.33 -7.54
N ILE A 115 10.55 -23.80 -6.87
CA ILE A 115 10.34 -25.23 -6.60
C ILE A 115 10.24 -26.03 -7.91
N ILE A 116 9.43 -25.56 -8.85
CA ILE A 116 9.27 -26.22 -10.16
C ILE A 116 10.62 -26.27 -10.90
N GLY A 117 11.36 -25.16 -10.93
CA GLY A 117 12.69 -25.12 -11.55
C GLY A 117 13.67 -26.11 -10.94
N GLY A 118 13.71 -26.20 -9.61
CA GLY A 118 14.56 -27.18 -8.91
C GLY A 118 14.20 -28.63 -9.22
N ILE A 119 12.90 -28.95 -9.29
CA ILE A 119 12.43 -30.30 -9.66
C ILE A 119 12.83 -30.63 -11.10
N LEU A 120 12.61 -29.70 -12.04
CA LEU A 120 12.96 -29.92 -13.45
C LEU A 120 14.46 -30.17 -13.61
N ILE A 121 15.32 -29.35 -12.98
CA ILE A 121 16.77 -29.56 -13.02
C ILE A 121 17.12 -30.93 -12.44
N GLY A 122 16.52 -31.34 -11.32
CA GLY A 122 16.77 -32.65 -10.71
C GLY A 122 16.30 -33.85 -11.54
N ILE A 123 15.29 -33.69 -12.40
CA ILE A 123 14.81 -34.76 -13.31
C ILE A 123 15.70 -34.87 -14.55
N PHE A 124 16.23 -33.75 -15.05
CA PHE A 124 17.02 -33.67 -16.28
C PHE A 124 18.55 -33.64 -16.05
N SER A 125 19.01 -33.70 -14.79
CA SER A 125 20.43 -33.85 -14.42
C SER A 125 20.77 -35.32 -14.16
#